data_AF-A0A536X080-F1
#
_entry.id   AF-A0A536X080-F1
#
_cell.length_a   1.000
_cell.length_b   1.000
_cell.length_c   1.000
_cell.angle_alpha   90.00
_cell.angle_beta   90.00
_cell.angle_gamma   90.00
#
_symmetry.space_group_name_H-M   'P 1'
#
loop_
_entity.id
_entity.type
_entity.pdbx_description
1 polymer ?
#
loop_
_entity_poly.entity_id
_entity_poly.type
_entity_poly.pdbx_seq_one_letter_code
_entity_poly.pdbx_strand_id
1 'polypeptide(L)' 'YRPWFALRPPSELPIICGHWSALGLKLTSQLAALDSGCVWGGSLTALRLEDRSIHQVPCRRRSSGGDS' A
#
# COMPACT_ATOMS: atom_id res chain seq x y z
N TYR A 1 9.98 -14.77 -11.67
CA TYR A 1 9.47 -13.41 -11.98
C TYR A 1 9.96 -12.46 -10.90
N ARG A 2 10.43 -11.24 -11.23
CA ARG A 2 10.83 -10.21 -10.25
C ARG A 2 9.88 -9.02 -10.37
N PRO A 3 9.50 -8.36 -9.26
CA PRO A 3 8.68 -7.15 -9.34
C PRO A 3 9.45 -6.01 -10.01
N TRP A 4 8.77 -5.18 -10.80
CA TRP A 4 9.39 -4.10 -11.58
C TRP A 4 10.23 -3.14 -10.73
N PHE A 5 9.79 -2.82 -9.51
CA PHE A 5 10.50 -1.90 -8.62
C PHE A 5 11.84 -2.46 -8.13
N ALA A 6 12.04 -3.78 -8.16
CA ALA A 6 13.32 -4.40 -7.80
C ALA A 6 14.36 -4.33 -8.94
N LEU A 7 13.95 -3.86 -10.12
CA LEU A 7 14.83 -3.68 -11.28
C LEU A 7 15.22 -2.21 -11.49
N ARG A 8 14.70 -1.30 -10.65
CA ARG A 8 14.98 0.12 -10.78
C ARG A 8 16.39 0.45 -10.28
N PRO A 9 17.14 1.31 -11.01
CA PRO A 9 18.46 1.71 -10.59
C PRO A 9 18.41 2.62 -9.36
N PRO A 10 19.43 2.56 -8.47
CA PRO A 10 19.39 3.33 -7.24
C PRO A 10 19.42 4.85 -7.41
N SER A 11 19.81 5.34 -8.59
CA SER A 11 19.88 6.75 -8.95
C SER A 11 18.53 7.38 -9.26
N GLU A 12 17.46 6.59 -9.43
CA GLU A 12 16.14 7.13 -9.70
C GLU A 12 15.43 7.61 -8.44
N LEU A 13 14.48 8.54 -8.65
CA LEU A 13 13.66 9.06 -7.57
C LEU A 13 12.83 7.97 -6.89
N PRO A 14 12.63 8.05 -5.56
CA PRO A 14 11.69 7.20 -4.85
C PRO A 14 10.30 7.26 -5.48
N ILE A 15 9.64 6.10 -5.62
CA ILE A 15 8.26 6.04 -6.13
C ILE A 15 7.28 5.77 -5.00
N ILE A 16 6.15 6.47 -5.04
CA ILE A 16 4.96 6.18 -4.25
C ILE A 16 3.93 5.60 -5.22
N CYS A 17 3.36 4.43 -4.92
CA CYS A 17 2.40 3.78 -5.81
C CYS A 17 1.30 3.03 -5.05
N GLY A 18 0.24 2.65 -5.77
CA GLY A 18 -0.86 1.82 -5.28
C GLY A 18 -1.23 0.74 -6.29
N HIS A 19 -2.53 0.38 -6.35
CA HIS A 19 -3.14 -0.60 -7.28
C HIS A 19 -2.78 -2.08 -7.05
N TRP A 20 -1.55 -2.37 -6.60
CA TRP A 20 -1.11 -3.74 -6.37
C TRP A 20 -1.40 -4.22 -4.94
N SER A 21 -2.67 -4.33 -4.57
CA SER A 21 -3.10 -4.78 -3.23
C SER A 21 -2.50 -6.13 -2.78
N ALA A 22 -2.22 -7.05 -3.71
CA ALA A 22 -1.55 -8.32 -3.39
C ALA A 22 -0.09 -8.15 -2.90
N LEU A 23 0.57 -7.03 -3.24
CA LEU A 23 1.88 -6.67 -2.69
C LEU A 23 1.75 -6.17 -1.24
N GLY A 24 0.62 -5.56 -0.89
CA GLY A 24 0.37 -4.94 0.39
C GLY A 24 1.19 -3.66 0.63
N LEU A 25 1.15 -3.16 1.87
CA LEU A 25 1.96 -2.03 2.29
C LEU A 25 3.45 -2.42 2.27
N LYS A 26 4.25 -1.69 1.49
CA LYS A 26 5.70 -1.89 1.42
C LYS A 26 6.43 -0.57 1.44
N LEU A 27 7.35 -0.41 2.39
CA LEU A 27 8.13 0.81 2.57
C LEU A 27 9.62 0.50 2.53
N THR A 28 10.33 1.20 1.65
CA THR A 28 11.79 1.22 1.56
C THR A 28 12.23 2.66 1.26
N SER A 29 13.53 2.93 1.25
CA SER A 29 14.04 4.24 0.83
C SER A 29 13.62 4.64 -0.60
N GLN A 30 13.38 3.65 -1.47
CA GLN A 30 13.09 3.86 -2.91
C GLN A 30 11.66 3.55 -3.34
N LEU A 31 10.85 2.99 -2.44
CA LEU A 31 9.47 2.60 -2.73
C LEU A 31 8.57 2.87 -1.53
N ALA A 32 7.39 3.42 -1.79
CA ALA A 32 6.25 3.35 -0.89
C ALA A 32 5.02 2.82 -1.65
N ALA A 33 4.75 1.53 -1.52
CA ALA A 33 3.51 0.93 -2.01
C ALA A 33 2.44 1.08 -0.93
N LEU A 34 1.41 1.90 -1.19
CA LEU A 34 0.39 2.28 -0.21
C LEU A 34 -0.90 1.46 -0.30
N ASP A 35 -1.04 0.63 -1.34
CA ASP A 35 -2.23 -0.21 -1.50
C ASP A 35 -2.20 -1.41 -0.55
N SER A 36 -2.69 -1.17 0.66
CA SER A 36 -2.90 -2.17 1.70
C SER A 36 -4.24 -2.91 1.59
N GLY A 37 -4.90 -2.86 0.42
CA GLY A 37 -6.08 -3.68 0.16
C GLY A 37 -7.33 -3.30 0.97
N CYS A 38 -7.60 -2.00 1.14
CA CYS A 38 -8.79 -1.49 1.86
C CYS A 38 -10.09 -2.22 1.47
N VAL A 39 -10.37 -2.35 0.17
CA VAL A 39 -11.60 -2.97 -0.35
C VAL A 39 -11.69 -4.48 -0.05
N TRP A 40 -10.56 -5.12 0.25
CA TRP A 40 -10.46 -6.54 0.61
C TRP A 40 -10.48 -6.78 2.12
N GLY A 41 -10.78 -5.74 2.91
CA GLY A 41 -10.79 -5.79 4.37
C GLY A 41 -9.43 -5.51 5.01
N GLY A 42 -8.49 -4.92 4.26
CA GLY A 42 -7.29 -4.31 4.80
C GLY A 42 -7.55 -2.88 5.29
N SER A 43 -6.59 -1.99 5.04
CA SER A 43 -6.67 -0.58 5.48
C SER A 43 -6.59 0.39 4.31
N LEU A 44 -7.09 1.60 4.51
CA LEU A 44 -6.70 2.76 3.73
C LEU A 44 -5.42 3.32 4.35
N THR A 45 -4.36 3.47 3.55
CA THR A 45 -3.04 3.92 4.02
C THR A 45 -2.68 5.28 3.44
N ALA A 46 -2.16 6.16 4.29
CA ALA A 46 -1.54 7.43 3.92
C ALA A 46 -0.09 7.48 4.40
N LEU A 47 0.77 8.11 3.61
CA LEU A 47 2.17 8.40 3.94
C LEU A 47 2.33 9.91 4.07
N ARG A 48 2.87 10.37 5.21
CA ARG A 48 3.35 11.73 5.36
C ARG A 48 4.74 11.84 4.74
N LEU A 49 4.98 12.82 3.87
CA LEU A 49 6.23 12.87 3.10
C LEU A 49 7.42 13.36 3.94
N GLU A 50 7.16 14.25 4.88
CA GLU A 50 8.16 14.95 5.68
C GLU A 50 8.98 14.00 6.55
N ASP A 51 8.31 13.07 7.25
CA ASP A 51 8.92 12.13 8.20
C ASP A 51 8.71 10.66 7.81
N ARG A 52 8.04 10.41 6.68
CA ARG A 52 7.66 9.08 6.19
C ARG A 52 6.79 8.30 7.17
N SER A 53 6.07 8.98 8.06
CA SER A 53 5.12 8.35 8.97
C SER A 53 3.91 7.79 8.22
N ILE A 54 3.40 6.68 8.74
CA ILE A 54 2.28 5.95 8.17
C ILE A 54 1.05 6.13 9.05
N HIS A 55 -0.05 6.47 8.40
CA HIS A 55 -1.36 6.52 9.01
C HIS A 55 -2.26 5.52 8.30
N GLN A 56 -2.89 4.63 9.06
CA GLN A 56 -3.79 3.61 8.52
C GLN A 56 -5.13 3.66 9.25
N VAL A 57 -6.20 3.59 8.46
CA VAL A 57 -7.55 3.40 8.97
C VAL A 57 -8.05 2.05 8.45
N PRO A 58 -8.39 1.10 9.35
CA PRO A 58 -8.99 -0.16 8.95
C PRO A 58 -10.28 0.08 8.15
N CYS A 59 -10.39 -0.54 7.00
CA CYS A 59 -11.61 -0.45 6.20
C CYS A 59 -12.65 -1.42 6.77
N ARG A 60 -13.89 -0.94 6.94
CA ARG A 60 -14.99 -1.82 7.33
C ARG A 60 -15.13 -2.88 6.24
N ARG A 61 -14.96 -4.15 6.60
CA ARG A 61 -15.45 -5.24 5.76
C ARG A 61 -16.92 -4.96 5.51
N ARG A 62 -17.34 -4.92 4.25
CA ARG A 62 -18.76 -5.01 3.92
C ARG A 62 -19.22 -6.31 4.57
N SER A 63 -19.96 -6.21 5.67
CA SER A 63 -20.74 -7.33 6.18
C SER A 63 -21.62 -7.75 5.02
N SER A 64 -21.31 -8.91 4.45
CA SER A 64 -22.28 -9.67 3.67
C SER A 64 -23.52 -9.73 4.55
N GLY A 65 -24.60 -9.06 4.13
CA GLY A 65 -25.89 -9.20 4.77
C GLY A 65 -26.28 -10.67 4.69
N GLY A 66 -26.06 -11.38 5.80
CA GLY A 66 -26.78 -12.57 6.14
C GLY A 66 -27.74 -12.15 7.24
N ASP A 67 -28.87 -11.55 6.83
CA ASP A 67 -30.07 -11.63 7.64
C ASP A 67 -30.47 -13.12 7.67
N SER A 68 -30.49 -13.70 8.86
CA SER A 68 -31.26 -14.90 9.18
C SER A 68 -32.35 -14.48 10.16
#